data_AF-A0A6A5S382-F1
#
_entry.id   AF-A0A6A5S382-F1
#
_cell.length_a   1.000
_cell.length_b   1.000
_cell.length_c   1.000
_cell.angle_alpha   90.00
_cell.angle_beta   90.00
_cell.angle_gamma   90.00
#
_symmetry.space_group_name_H-M   'P 1'
#
loop_
_entity.id
_entity.type
_entity.pdbx_description
1 polymer ?
#
loop_
_entity_poly.entity_id
_entity_poly.type
_entity_poly.pdbx_seq_one_letter_code
_entity_poly.pdbx_strand_id
1 'polypeptide(L)'
;MLGLGLNAAGVWVVIHVAMCPLLLQYVQESGRAGRTGLNSESIVMRACYVTKEGRVEKALGYKLERPAKEFMTVKSCQRIAIDKHMDGRQNRQQCEMGELKCDLCERHPS
;
A
#
# COMPACT_ATOMS: atom_id res chain seq x y z
N MET A 1 -6.00 -1.90 -14.87
CA MET A 1 -6.19 -1.07 -16.09
C MET A 1 -4.88 -0.36 -16.38
N LEU A 2 -4.42 -0.33 -17.64
CA LEU A 2 -3.32 0.54 -18.06
C LEU A 2 -3.85 1.99 -18.09
N GLY A 3 -3.71 2.70 -16.98
CA GLY A 3 -4.21 4.07 -16.85
C GLY A 3 -3.59 4.97 -17.90
N LEU A 4 -4.45 5.52 -18.76
CA LEU A 4 -4.16 6.51 -19.80
C LEU A 4 -3.37 7.66 -19.17
N GLY A 5 -2.05 7.68 -19.35
CA GLY A 5 -1.21 8.88 -19.36
C GLY A 5 -1.37 9.92 -18.25
N LEU A 6 -1.78 9.59 -17.01
CA LEU A 6 -1.61 10.51 -15.87
C LEU A 6 -0.10 10.62 -15.57
N ASN A 7 0.54 11.54 -16.28
CA ASN A 7 1.93 11.95 -16.17
C ASN A 7 1.98 13.43 -15.76
N ALA A 8 1.41 13.73 -14.60
CA ALA A 8 1.58 15.04 -13.98
C ALA A 8 2.90 15.02 -13.19
N ALA A 9 3.79 15.97 -13.46
CA ALA A 9 5.09 16.04 -12.78
C ALA A 9 4.96 16.25 -11.26
N GLY A 10 3.81 16.76 -10.77
CA GLY A 10 3.61 17.12 -9.37
C GLY A 10 2.67 16.21 -8.57
N VAL A 11 2.51 14.93 -8.92
CA VAL A 11 1.66 14.04 -8.09
C VAL A 11 2.37 13.72 -6.78
N TRP A 12 1.88 14.31 -5.69
CA TRP A 12 2.40 14.07 -4.34
C TRP A 12 1.66 12.95 -3.63
N VAL A 13 0.40 12.70 -3.97
CA VAL A 13 -0.43 11.69 -3.30
C VAL A 13 -1.24 10.89 -4.32
N VAL A 14 -1.25 9.57 -4.19
CA VAL A 14 -2.22 8.68 -4.84
C VAL A 14 -3.16 8.11 -3.78
N ILE A 15 -4.47 8.26 -3.98
CA ILE A 15 -5.49 7.71 -3.07
C ILE A 15 -6.26 6.62 -3.79
N HIS A 16 -6.22 5.40 -3.23
CA HIS A 16 -7.04 4.28 -3.66
C HIS A 16 -8.24 4.17 -2.71
N VAL A 17 -9.45 4.40 -3.21
CA VAL A 17 -10.70 4.31 -2.41
C VAL A 17 -10.97 2.87 -1.93
N ALA A 18 -10.41 1.89 -2.64
CA ALA A 18 -10.35 0.49 -2.24
C ALA A 18 -9.05 -0.13 -2.76
N MET A 19 -8.60 -1.22 -2.13
CA MET A 19 -7.44 -1.96 -2.61
C MET A 19 -7.69 -2.56 -4.00
N CYS A 20 -6.70 -2.47 -4.87
CA CYS A 20 -6.75 -3.08 -6.19
C CYS A 20 -6.76 -4.62 -6.08
N PRO A 21 -7.52 -5.34 -6.94
CA PRO A 21 -7.55 -6.80 -6.92
C PRO A 21 -6.18 -7.46 -7.00
N LEU A 22 -5.25 -6.82 -7.72
CA LEU A 22 -3.86 -7.24 -7.87
C LEU A 22 -2.93 -6.24 -7.18
N LEU A 23 -1.97 -6.73 -6.40
CA LEU A 23 -0.94 -5.92 -5.76
C LEU A 23 -0.03 -5.26 -6.81
N LEU A 24 0.25 -5.95 -7.93
CA LEU A 24 0.96 -5.36 -9.06
C LEU A 24 0.26 -4.11 -9.60
N GLN A 25 -1.07 -4.12 -9.69
CA GLN A 25 -1.84 -2.97 -10.15
C GLN A 25 -1.70 -1.81 -9.16
N TYR A 26 -1.81 -2.08 -7.86
CA TYR A 26 -1.58 -1.08 -6.82
C TYR A 26 -0.18 -0.47 -6.93
N VAL A 27 0.87 -1.26 -7.12
CA VAL A 27 2.25 -0.78 -7.27
C VAL A 27 2.39 0.12 -8.50
N GLN A 28 1.80 -0.26 -9.64
CA GLN A 28 1.82 0.54 -10.86
C GLN A 28 1.05 1.86 -10.72
N GLU A 29 -0.07 1.87 -10.01
CA GLU A 29 -0.91 3.05 -9.80
C GLU A 29 -0.31 4.00 -8.78
N SER A 30 0.15 3.47 -7.63
CA SER A 30 0.84 4.24 -6.58
C SER A 30 2.17 4.83 -7.06
N GLY A 31 2.93 4.13 -7.90
CA GLY A 31 4.18 4.61 -8.50
C GLY A 31 4.04 5.78 -9.47
N ARG A 32 2.82 6.32 -9.66
CA ARG A 32 2.60 7.57 -10.40
C ARG A 32 2.97 8.81 -9.58
N ALA A 33 2.99 8.71 -8.25
CA ALA A 33 3.50 9.78 -7.40
C ALA A 33 5.03 9.76 -7.29
N GLY A 34 5.62 10.87 -6.81
CA GLY A 34 7.04 10.92 -6.46
C GLY A 34 8.02 10.99 -7.63
N ARG A 35 7.53 11.24 -8.86
CA ARG A 35 8.38 11.32 -10.07
C ARG A 35 9.41 12.43 -10.05
N THR A 36 9.20 13.45 -9.24
CA THR A 36 10.14 14.57 -9.04
C THR A 36 11.21 14.29 -7.99
N GLY A 37 11.23 13.10 -7.39
CA GLY A 37 12.14 12.76 -6.30
C GLY A 37 11.79 13.42 -4.96
N LEU A 38 10.73 14.24 -4.93
CA LEU A 38 10.16 14.76 -3.70
C LEU A 38 9.35 13.67 -2.99
N ASN A 39 9.17 13.85 -1.68
CA ASN A 39 8.35 12.98 -0.86
C ASN A 39 6.94 12.85 -1.45
N SER A 40 6.45 11.62 -1.45
CA SER A 40 5.11 11.30 -1.92
C SER A 40 4.47 10.19 -1.11
N GLU A 41 3.14 10.18 -1.08
CA GLU A 41 2.34 9.23 -0.33
C GLU A 41 1.43 8.40 -1.23
N SER A 42 1.18 7.17 -0.81
CA SER A 42 0.14 6.31 -1.37
C SER A 42 -0.75 5.84 -0.25
N ILE A 43 -2.04 6.17 -0.35
CA ILE A 43 -3.03 5.90 0.69
C ILE A 43 -4.05 4.92 0.12
N VAL A 44 -4.33 3.83 0.86
CA VAL A 44 -5.42 2.91 0.57
C VAL A 44 -6.49 3.07 1.64
N MET A 45 -7.67 3.53 1.23
CA MET A 45 -8.83 3.63 2.11
C MET A 45 -9.41 2.23 2.37
N ARG A 46 -9.81 2.01 3.63
CA ARG A 46 -10.42 0.76 4.06
C ARG A 46 -11.77 1.03 4.69
N ALA A 47 -12.83 0.48 4.08
CA ALA A 47 -14.16 0.55 4.66
C ALA A 47 -14.16 -0.12 6.05
N CYS A 48 -14.85 0.51 7.00
CA CYS A 48 -15.05 0.01 8.35
C CYS A 48 -16.55 -0.15 8.59
N TYR A 49 -16.95 -1.20 9.29
CA TYR A 49 -18.34 -1.47 9.64
C TYR A 49 -18.44 -1.94 11.09
N VAL A 50 -19.62 -1.77 11.69
CA VAL A 50 -19.90 -2.21 13.05
C VAL A 50 -20.59 -3.57 13.00
N THR A 51 -20.07 -4.56 13.72
CA THR A 51 -20.70 -5.89 13.81
C THR A 51 -21.95 -5.85 14.71
N LYS A 52 -22.74 -6.92 14.71
CA LYS A 52 -23.91 -7.03 15.60
C LYS A 52 -23.51 -6.95 17.09
N GLU A 53 -22.28 -7.34 17.41
CA GLU A 53 -21.68 -7.30 18.74
C GLU A 53 -21.06 -5.92 19.07
N GLY A 54 -21.23 -4.91 18.20
CA GLY A 54 -20.74 -3.55 18.43
C GLY A 54 -19.25 -3.34 18.15
N ARG A 55 -18.56 -4.29 17.53
CA ARG A 55 -17.12 -4.18 17.22
C ARG A 55 -16.92 -3.48 15.87
N VAL A 56 -15.89 -2.63 15.77
CA VAL A 56 -15.49 -2.03 14.49
C VAL A 56 -14.56 -2.97 13.75
N GLU A 57 -15.03 -3.51 12.63
CA GLU A 57 -14.27 -4.39 11.76
C GLU A 57 -13.88 -3.67 10.47
N LYS A 58 -12.73 -4.05 9.91
CA LYS A 58 -12.20 -3.44 8.68
C LYS A 58 -12.43 -4.37 7.49
N ALA A 59 -13.12 -3.92 6.45
CA ALA A 59 -13.35 -4.70 5.24
C ALA A 59 -12.04 -4.90 4.46
N LEU A 60 -11.79 -6.11 3.97
CA LEU A 60 -10.60 -6.41 3.17
C LEU A 60 -10.71 -5.91 1.73
N GLY A 61 -11.93 -5.84 1.17
CA GLY A 61 -12.16 -5.66 -0.26
C GLY A 61 -12.56 -6.97 -0.94
N TYR A 62 -13.20 -6.89 -2.11
CA TYR A 62 -13.73 -8.05 -2.84
C TYR A 62 -12.73 -8.54 -3.89
N LYS A 63 -12.65 -9.86 -4.09
CA LYS A 63 -11.81 -10.51 -5.13
C LYS A 63 -10.32 -10.10 -5.13
N LEU A 64 -9.76 -9.84 -3.95
CA LEU A 64 -8.33 -9.62 -3.82
C LEU A 64 -7.52 -10.90 -4.01
N GLU A 65 -6.43 -10.81 -4.76
CA GLU A 65 -5.41 -11.84 -4.79
C GLU A 65 -4.71 -11.98 -3.44
N ARG A 66 -4.01 -13.10 -3.26
CA ARG A 66 -3.30 -13.37 -1.99
C ARG A 66 -2.28 -12.27 -1.63
N PRO A 67 -1.40 -11.81 -2.54
CA PRO A 67 -0.51 -10.67 -2.25
C PRO A 67 -1.22 -9.39 -1.81
N ALA A 68 -2.33 -9.02 -2.46
CA ALA A 68 -3.11 -7.84 -2.08
C ALA A 68 -3.77 -7.99 -0.70
N LYS A 69 -4.24 -9.19 -0.36
CA LYS A 69 -4.74 -9.50 0.99
C LYS A 69 -3.64 -9.43 2.04
N GLU A 70 -2.46 -9.99 1.74
CA GLU A 70 -1.30 -9.94 2.62
C GLU A 70 -0.88 -8.48 2.88
N PHE A 71 -0.80 -7.65 1.84
CA PHE A 71 -0.55 -6.22 1.96
C PHE A 71 -1.55 -5.50 2.88
N MET A 72 -2.85 -5.77 2.74
CA MET A 72 -3.91 -5.12 3.55
C MET A 72 -4.01 -5.62 5.00
N THR A 73 -3.37 -6.74 5.33
CA THR A 73 -3.44 -7.40 6.64
C THR A 73 -2.10 -7.47 7.36
N VAL A 74 -1.04 -6.97 6.72
CA VAL A 74 0.32 -6.99 7.24
C VAL A 74 0.37 -6.27 8.59
N LYS A 75 1.07 -6.88 9.55
CA LYS A 75 1.33 -6.32 10.89
C LYS A 75 2.77 -5.83 11.04
N SER A 76 3.54 -5.92 9.97
CA SER A 76 4.94 -5.51 9.83
C SER A 76 5.08 -4.55 8.64
N CYS A 77 6.30 -4.06 8.37
CA CYS A 77 6.56 -3.10 7.30
C CYS A 77 5.85 -3.42 5.98
N GLN A 78 5.07 -2.47 5.45
CA GLN A 78 4.33 -2.63 4.20
C GLN A 78 5.24 -2.94 2.99
N ARG A 79 6.46 -2.41 2.98
CA ARG A 79 7.43 -2.67 1.90
C ARG A 79 7.87 -4.14 1.84
N ILE A 80 7.80 -4.90 2.94
CA ILE A 80 8.09 -6.33 2.91
C ILE A 80 7.10 -7.05 1.98
N ALA A 81 5.81 -6.74 2.10
CA ALA A 81 4.77 -7.37 1.28
C ALA A 81 4.94 -7.01 -0.20
N ILE A 82 5.34 -5.78 -0.50
CA ILE A 82 5.62 -5.31 -1.86
C ILE A 82 6.87 -6.00 -2.42
N ASP A 83 8.03 -5.83 -1.80
CA ASP A 83 9.31 -6.37 -2.29
C ASP A 83 9.30 -7.90 -2.40
N LYS A 84 8.62 -8.58 -1.47
CA LYS A 84 8.45 -10.03 -1.51
C LYS A 84 7.71 -10.47 -2.77
N HIS A 85 6.68 -9.73 -3.18
CA HIS A 85 5.85 -10.10 -4.32
C HIS A 85 6.42 -9.62 -5.65
N MET A 86 6.99 -8.40 -5.69
CA MET A 86 7.56 -7.80 -6.90
C MET A 86 8.94 -8.38 -7.22
N ASP A 87 9.81 -8.47 -6.21
CA ASP A 87 11.24 -8.76 -6.41
C ASP A 87 11.67 -10.09 -5.79
N GLY A 88 10.75 -10.81 -5.14
CA GLY A 88 11.06 -12.07 -4.44
C GLY A 88 11.91 -11.88 -3.17
N ARG A 89 12.16 -10.64 -2.75
CA ARG A 89 13.08 -10.30 -1.65
C ARG A 89 12.53 -10.76 -0.30
N GLN A 90 13.26 -11.64 0.39
CA GLN A 90 12.85 -12.19 1.70
C GLN A 90 13.62 -11.62 2.90
N ASN A 91 14.73 -10.91 2.66
CA ASN A 91 15.61 -10.43 3.73
C ASN A 91 15.23 -9.05 4.29
N ARG A 92 14.20 -8.41 3.72
CA ARG A 92 13.73 -7.11 4.16
C ARG A 92 12.99 -7.21 5.49
N GLN A 93 13.40 -6.41 6.47
CA GLN A 93 12.79 -6.39 7.82
C GLN A 93 12.01 -5.11 8.12
N GLN A 94 12.37 -4.00 7.49
CA GLN A 94 11.75 -2.70 7.72
C GLN A 94 11.97 -1.72 6.55
N CYS A 95 11.53 -0.48 6.71
CA CYS A 95 11.95 0.61 5.82
C CYS A 95 13.45 0.85 6.00
N GLU A 96 14.18 1.02 4.91
CA GLU A 96 15.64 1.14 4.91
C GLU A 96 16.07 2.60 5.10
N MET A 97 17.34 2.83 5.45
CA MET A 97 17.85 4.20 5.63
C MET A 97 17.71 5.01 4.34
N GLY A 98 17.23 6.24 4.46
CA GLY A 98 16.95 7.12 3.32
C GLY A 98 15.55 6.97 2.73
N GLU A 99 14.75 5.99 3.17
CA GLU A 99 13.36 5.88 2.77
C GLU A 99 12.41 6.60 3.73
N LEU A 100 11.31 7.14 3.19
CA LEU A 100 10.16 7.53 4.00
C LEU A 100 9.55 6.30 4.65
N LYS A 101 9.26 6.37 5.95
CA LYS A 101 8.69 5.24 6.69
C LYS A 101 7.24 4.98 6.24
N CYS A 102 6.84 3.70 6.22
CA CYS A 102 5.43 3.35 6.10
C CYS A 102 4.71 3.50 7.44
N ASP A 103 3.39 3.58 7.42
CA ASP A 103 2.56 3.78 8.61
C ASP A 103 2.87 2.80 9.77
N LEU A 104 3.22 1.55 9.46
CA LEU A 104 3.58 0.54 10.46
C LEU A 104 4.98 0.75 11.04
N CYS A 105 5.96 1.14 10.24
CA CYS A 105 7.30 1.49 10.73
C CYS A 105 7.34 2.84 11.46
N GLU A 106 6.39 3.74 11.17
CA GLU A 106 6.20 4.98 11.92
C GLU A 106 5.62 4.70 13.32
N ARG A 107 4.60 3.82 13.40
CA ARG A 107 3.96 3.47 14.68
C ARG A 107 4.80 2.54 15.56
N HIS A 108 5.59 1.66 14.93
CA HIS A 108 6.47 0.73 15.61
C HIS A 108 7.91 0.95 15.13
N PRO A 109 8.56 2.03 15.59
CA PRO A 109 9.98 2.20 15.34
C PRO A 109 10.74 1.07 16.05
N SER A 110 11.40 0.23 15.27
CA SER A 110 12.33 -0.79 15.77
C SER A 110 13.59 -0.18 16.34
#